data_AF-A0A607YAY1-F1
#
_entry.id   AF-A0A607YAY1-F1
#
_cell.length_a   1.000
_cell.length_b   1.000
_cell.length_c   1.000
_cell.angle_alpha   90.00
_cell.angle_beta   90.00
_cell.angle_gamma   90.00
#
_symmetry.space_group_name_H-M   'P 1'
#
loop_
_entity.id
_entity.type
_entity.pdbx_description
1 polymer ?
#
loop_
_entity_poly.entity_id
_entity_poly.type
_entity_poly.pdbx_seq_one_letter_code
_entity_poly.pdbx_strand_id
1 'polypeptide(L)' 'MLHSQSSSTGLLAAEFAGLSLPLQVLRSGAGFYIGTANEMGPVSRESVEYFASAELAERALEQGTWSQREQA' A
#
# COMPACT_ATOMS: atom_id res chain seq x y z
N MET A 1 -11.40 -22.51 0.77
CA MET A 1 -9.94 -22.43 1.01
C MET A 1 -9.69 -21.09 1.68
N LEU A 2 -9.13 -21.08 2.89
CA LEU A 2 -8.84 -19.85 3.62
C LEU A 2 -7.51 -19.31 3.07
N HIS A 3 -7.56 -18.29 2.22
CA HIS A 3 -6.36 -17.51 1.94
C HIS A 3 -6.05 -16.69 3.19
N SER A 4 -5.18 -17.19 4.05
CA SER A 4 -4.52 -16.38 5.06
C SER A 4 -3.67 -15.34 4.33
N GLN A 5 -4.26 -14.21 3.98
CA GLN A 5 -3.50 -13.02 3.61
C GLN A 5 -2.72 -12.63 4.86
N SER A 6 -1.43 -12.97 4.90
CA SER A 6 -0.50 -12.28 5.77
C SER A 6 -0.46 -10.85 5.26
N SER A 7 -1.36 -10.00 5.78
CA SER A 7 -1.40 -8.59 5.42
C SER A 7 -0.09 -7.99 5.90
N SER A 8 0.85 -7.79 4.98
CA SER A 8 2.04 -7.01 5.22
C SER A 8 1.61 -5.64 5.75
N THR A 9 2.27 -5.19 6.81
CA THR A 9 1.99 -3.91 7.45
C THR A 9 2.81 -2.82 6.77
N GLY A 10 2.25 -1.63 6.57
CA GLY A 10 2.97 -0.50 5.98
C GLY A 10 4.13 -0.02 6.84
N LEU A 11 5.32 0.06 6.25
CA LEU A 11 6.53 0.46 6.94
C LEU A 11 6.52 1.95 7.27
N LEU A 12 6.13 2.80 6.31
CA LEU A 12 6.07 4.24 6.52
C LEU A 12 4.92 4.62 7.48
N ALA A 13 3.81 3.88 7.44
CA ALA A 13 2.74 4.03 8.43
C ALA A 13 3.23 3.76 9.86
N ALA A 14 4.01 2.68 10.04
CA ALA A 14 4.58 2.34 11.33
C ALA A 14 5.63 3.35 11.78
N GLU A 15 6.53 3.76 10.88
CA GLU A 15 7.65 4.66 11.19
C GLU A 15 7.20 6.10 11.46
N PHE A 16 6.33 6.67 10.61
CA PHE A 16 6.02 8.10 10.66
C PHE A 16 4.68 8.43 11.30
N ALA A 17 3.73 7.49 11.29
CA ALA A 17 2.44 7.67 11.96
C ALA A 17 2.32 6.86 13.26
N GLY A 18 3.24 5.93 13.54
CA GLY A 18 3.13 5.02 14.68
C GLY A 18 1.96 4.03 14.56
N LEU A 19 1.49 3.78 13.33
CA LEU A 19 0.30 2.97 13.06
C LEU A 19 0.65 1.66 12.35
N SER A 20 0.21 0.54 12.90
CA SER A 20 0.30 -0.78 12.27
C SER A 20 -0.91 -1.01 11.37
N LEU A 21 -0.85 -0.51 10.14
CA LEU A 21 -1.95 -0.62 9.17
C LEU A 21 -1.61 -1.61 8.04
N PRO A 22 -2.59 -2.40 7.56
CA PRO A 22 -2.37 -3.33 6.46
C PRO A 22 -2.16 -2.57 5.14
N LEU A 23 -1.26 -3.09 4.31
CA LEU A 23 -1.10 -2.65 2.93
C LEU A 23 -2.40 -2.87 2.14
N GLN A 24 -2.75 -1.89 1.32
CA GLN A 24 -3.91 -1.92 0.45
C GLN A 24 -3.69 -1.03 -0.79
N VAL A 25 -4.51 -1.24 -1.82
CA VAL A 25 -4.51 -0.37 -3.00
C VAL A 25 -5.33 0.88 -2.72
N LEU A 26 -4.73 2.03 -2.98
CA LEU A 26 -5.32 3.37 -2.84
C LEU A 26 -5.23 4.12 -4.17
N ARG A 27 -5.96 5.23 -4.27
CA ARG A 27 -6.02 6.06 -5.49
C ARG A 27 -5.73 7.52 -5.17
N SER A 28 -5.00 8.18 -6.06
CA SER A 28 -4.79 9.63 -6.08
C SER A 28 -4.99 10.19 -7.48
N GLY A 29 -4.79 11.50 -7.67
CA GLY A 29 -4.76 12.13 -8.99
C GLY A 29 -3.64 11.62 -9.90
N ALA A 30 -2.56 11.06 -9.34
CA ALA A 30 -1.43 10.53 -10.11
C ALA A 30 -1.60 9.06 -10.54
N GLY A 31 -2.64 8.37 -10.05
CA GLY A 31 -2.88 6.94 -10.31
C GLY A 31 -3.17 6.14 -9.05
N PHE A 32 -3.13 4.82 -9.19
CA PHE A 32 -3.27 3.86 -8.10
C PHE A 32 -1.91 3.59 -7.46
N TYR A 33 -1.88 3.25 -6.17
CA TYR A 33 -0.64 2.95 -5.46
C TYR A 33 -0.93 2.01 -4.30
N ILE A 34 0.11 1.32 -3.83
CA ILE A 34 0.07 0.53 -2.61
C ILE A 34 0.43 1.45 -1.44
N GLY A 35 -0.42 1.46 -0.42
CA GLY A 35 -0.29 2.32 0.75
C GLY A 35 -1.08 1.78 1.95
N THR A 36 -1.30 2.64 2.93
CA THR A 36 -2.15 2.33 4.09
C THR A 36 -3.21 3.41 4.28
N ALA A 37 -4.34 3.02 4.84
CA ALA A 37 -5.43 3.93 5.18
C ALA A 37 -6.13 3.48 6.47
N ASN A 38 -6.75 4.44 7.14
CA ASN A 38 -7.65 4.21 8.28
C ASN A 38 -9.00 4.92 8.03
N GLU A 39 -9.85 5.01 9.05
CA GLU A 39 -11.17 5.64 8.96
C GLU A 39 -11.13 7.13 8.55
N MET A 40 -10.00 7.81 8.73
CA MET A 40 -9.80 9.21 8.36
C MET A 40 -9.25 9.37 6.94
N GLY A 41 -8.86 8.28 6.27
CA GLY A 41 -8.35 8.27 4.90
C GLY A 41 -6.92 7.73 4.77
N PRO A 42 -6.23 8.04 3.66
CA PRO A 42 -4.86 7.60 3.40
C PRO A 42 -3.88 8.09 4.47
N VAL A 43 -3.05 7.19 4.98
CA VAL A 43 -2.02 7.47 6.00
C VAL A 43 -0.64 7.52 5.37
N SER A 44 -0.31 6.57 4.50
CA SER A 44 0.98 6.50 3.83
C SER A 44 0.87 5.96 2.41
N ARG A 45 1.82 6.37 1.55
CA ARG A 45 2.10 5.71 0.27
C ARG A 45 3.36 4.88 0.43
N GLU A 46 3.19 3.58 0.39
CA GLU A 46 4.26 2.60 0.66
C GLU A 46 5.00 2.21 -0.61
N SER A 47 4.36 2.23 -1.77
CA SER A 47 5.01 1.97 -3.07
C SER A 47 5.67 3.21 -3.69
N VAL A 48 6.78 2.99 -4.41
CA VAL A 48 7.36 4.00 -5.29
C VAL A 48 6.45 4.25 -6.50
N GLU A 49 5.87 3.17 -7.02
CA GLU A 49 5.11 3.13 -8.26
C GLU A 49 3.74 3.81 -8.14
N TYR A 50 3.30 4.37 -9.25
CA TYR A 50 1.89 4.55 -9.54
C TYR A 50 1.49 3.57 -10.64
N PHE A 51 0.35 2.93 -10.46
CA PHE A 51 -0.25 1.98 -11.39
C PHE A 51 -1.40 2.62 -12.16
N ALA A 52 -1.57 2.20 -13.41
CA ALA A 52 -2.61 2.72 -14.29
C ALA A 52 -4.03 2.27 -13.90
N SER A 53 -4.17 1.15 -13.19
CA SER A 53 -5.46 0.64 -12.70
C SER A 53 -5.33 -0.03 -11.33
N ALA A 54 -6.47 -0.21 -10.64
CA ALA A 54 -6.52 -0.92 -9.36
C ALA A 54 -6.02 -2.36 -9.50
N GLU A 55 -6.44 -3.06 -10.56
CA GLU A 55 -6.10 -4.47 -10.79
C GLU A 55 -4.58 -4.68 -10.98
N LEU A 56 -3.89 -3.70 -11.58
CA LEU A 56 -2.44 -3.74 -11.70
C LEU A 56 -1.75 -3.55 -10.35
N ALA A 57 -2.27 -2.63 -9.52
CA ALA A 57 -1.75 -2.42 -8.16
C ALA A 57 -2.03 -3.62 -7.24
N GLU A 58 -3.21 -4.23 -7.36
CA GLU A 58 -3.60 -5.43 -6.60
C GLU A 58 -2.69 -6.61 -6.95
N ARG A 59 -2.50 -6.87 -8.25
CA ARG A 59 -1.55 -7.89 -8.71
C ARG A 59 -0.14 -7.61 -8.23
N ALA A 60 0.30 -6.34 -8.26
CA ALA A 60 1.61 -5.99 -7.76
C ALA A 60 1.73 -6.28 -6.26
N LEU A 61 0.73 -5.89 -5.47
CA LEU A 61 0.66 -6.16 -4.03
C LEU A 61 0.69 -7.66 -3.72
N GLU A 62 -0.14 -8.45 -4.40
CA GLU A 62 -0.21 -9.91 -4.23
C GLU A 62 1.08 -10.61 -4.63
N GLN A 63 1.71 -10.18 -5.72
CA GLN A 63 2.92 -10.80 -6.26
C GLN A 63 4.22 -10.25 -5.63
N GLY A 64 4.14 -9.18 -4.85
CA GLY A 64 5.33 -8.49 -4.31
C GLY A 64 6.19 -7.83 -5.41
N THR A 65 5.59 -7.44 -6.54
CA THR A 65 6.30 -6.85 -7.69
C THR A 65 6.31 -5.32 -7.70
N TRP A 66 6.20 -4.73 -6.51
CA TRP A 66 6.31 -3.29 -6.25
C TRP A 66 7.51 -3.00 -5.36
N SER A 67 7.99 -1.77 -5.38
CA SER A 67 9.16 -1.36 -4.59
C SER A 67 8.74 -0.53 -3.39
N GLN A 68 9.26 -0.88 -2.21
CA GLN A 68 9.07 -0.05 -1.03
C GLN A 68 9.67 1.34 -1.28
N ARG A 69 8.85 2.36 -1.06
CA ARG A 69 9.27 3.75 -1.04
C ARG A 69 10.07 4.00 0.22
N GLU A 70 11.31 4.44 0.03
CA GLU A 70 12.10 5.09 1.06
C GLU A 70 11.61 6.53 1.24
N GLN A 71 11.65 7.05 2.46
CA GLN A 71 11.32 8.45 2.68
C GLN A 71 12.33 9.35 1.94
N ALA A 72 11.81 10.31 1.17
CA ALA A 72 12.60 11.34 0.50
C ALA A 72 12.68 12.60 1.39
#